data_AF-A0A0G0DYY4-F1
#
_entry.id   AF-A0A0G0DYY4-F1
#
_cell.length_a   1.000
_cell.length_b   1.000
_cell.length_c   1.000
_cell.angle_alpha   90.00
_cell.angle_beta   90.00
_cell.angle_gamma   90.00
#
_symmetry.space_group_name_H-M   'P 1'
#
loop_
_entity.id
_entity.type
_entity.pdbx_description
1 polymer ?
#
loop_
_entity_poly.entity_id
_entity_poly.type
_entity_poly.pdbx_seq_one_letter_code
_entity_poly.pdbx_strand_id
1 'polypeptide(L)'
;MKKKLIGLSSLVGFAPFVALAQNATGCDSVELGTVQSIICKFGNILDTLIPVLIVLGVVYFVWGVVQYVISSEEEAKQKGKMRMIYGIIGLVVIVAMWGLVGIVKRTFDLDQPTNISIPTVPF
;
A
#
# COMPACT_ATOMS: atom_id res chain seq x y z
N MET A 1 7.79 -38.73 9.08
CA MET A 1 6.96 -37.51 9.08
C MET A 1 7.80 -36.27 9.46
N LYS A 2 8.67 -35.75 8.59
CA LYS A 2 9.55 -34.59 8.93
C LYS A 2 9.75 -33.56 7.80
N LYS A 3 9.08 -33.70 6.65
CA LYS A 3 9.31 -32.86 5.45
C LYS A 3 8.32 -31.70 5.28
N LYS A 4 7.41 -31.47 6.25
CA LYS A 4 6.33 -30.47 6.15
C LYS A 4 6.69 -29.08 6.69
N LEU A 5 7.86 -28.91 7.33
CA LEU A 5 8.21 -27.67 8.04
C LEU A 5 9.03 -26.65 7.22
N ILE A 6 9.56 -27.03 6.06
CA ILE A 6 10.41 -26.14 5.24
C ILE A 6 9.56 -25.22 4.32
N GLY A 7 8.31 -25.58 4.06
CA GLY A 7 7.40 -24.75 3.24
C GLY A 7 6.77 -23.56 3.97
N LEU A 8 6.88 -23.49 5.31
CA LEU A 8 6.32 -22.40 6.10
C LEU A 8 7.33 -21.25 6.31
N SER A 9 8.63 -21.55 6.26
CA SER A 9 9.68 -20.56 6.53
C SER A 9 9.87 -19.54 5.39
N SER A 10 9.53 -19.89 4.14
CA SER A 10 9.56 -18.96 3.01
C SER A 10 8.41 -17.94 3.05
N LEU A 11 7.33 -18.23 3.79
CA LEU A 11 6.20 -17.31 3.99
C LEU A 11 6.45 -16.31 5.12
N VAL A 12 7.28 -16.67 6.11
CA VAL A 12 7.65 -15.77 7.21
C VAL A 12 8.51 -14.59 6.72
N GLY A 13 9.32 -14.79 5.67
CA GLY A 13 10.13 -13.71 5.07
C GLY A 13 9.30 -12.56 4.46
N PHE A 14 8.05 -12.84 4.08
CA PHE A 14 7.09 -11.84 3.60
C PHE A 14 6.05 -11.43 4.66
N ALA A 15 6.11 -12.00 5.87
CA ALA A 15 5.20 -11.64 6.97
C ALA A 15 5.16 -10.14 7.27
N PRO A 16 6.27 -9.36 7.20
CA PRO A 16 6.21 -7.91 7.41
C PRO A 16 5.35 -7.22 6.34
N PHE A 17 5.49 -7.63 5.08
CA PHE A 17 4.75 -7.05 3.96
C PHE A 17 3.25 -7.39 4.00
N VAL A 18 2.90 -8.58 4.48
CA VAL A 18 1.50 -9.00 4.64
C VAL A 18 0.84 -8.35 5.87
N ALA A 19 1.58 -8.18 6.98
CA ALA A 19 1.10 -7.48 8.16
C ALA A 19 0.78 -6.00 7.86
N LEU A 20 1.58 -5.37 6.98
CA LEU A 20 1.32 -4.01 6.49
C LEU A 20 0.07 -3.92 5.58
N ALA A 21 -0.43 -5.04 5.05
CA ALA A 21 -1.67 -5.07 4.25
C ALA A 21 -2.94 -5.17 5.10
N GLN A 22 -2.83 -5.50 6.40
CA GLN A 22 -3.98 -5.66 7.31
C GLN A 22 -4.35 -4.37 8.07
N ASN A 23 -3.71 -3.25 7.77
CA ASN A 23 -4.05 -1.99 8.42
C ASN A 23 -5.39 -1.45 7.87
N ALA A 24 -6.49 -2.08 8.28
CA ALA A 24 -7.85 -1.63 8.02
C ALA A 24 -8.07 -0.31 8.75
N THR A 25 -8.31 0.75 7.98
CA THR A 25 -8.59 2.08 8.49
C THR A 25 -9.98 2.11 9.12
N GLY A 26 -10.04 2.10 10.46
CA GLY A 26 -10.98 2.83 11.35
C GLY A 26 -12.49 2.87 11.08
N CYS A 27 -13.04 2.12 10.12
CA CYS A 27 -14.41 2.30 9.62
C CYS A 27 -15.37 1.15 9.97
N ASP A 28 -14.97 0.21 10.82
CA ASP A 28 -15.77 -0.98 11.20
C ASP A 28 -17.06 -0.66 11.99
N SER A 29 -17.21 0.57 12.51
CA SER A 29 -18.37 0.98 13.31
C SER A 29 -19.30 1.99 12.62
N VAL A 30 -19.21 2.19 11.30
CA VAL A 30 -20.09 3.12 10.58
C VAL A 30 -21.36 2.42 10.11
N GLU A 31 -22.49 2.71 10.78
CA GLU A 31 -23.81 2.21 10.39
C GLU A 31 -24.15 2.53 8.92
N LEU A 32 -24.66 1.52 8.22
CA LEU A 32 -24.98 1.56 6.79
C LEU A 32 -26.21 2.44 6.52
N GLY A 33 -26.02 3.75 6.51
CA GLY A 33 -27.07 4.72 6.17
C GLY A 33 -26.59 6.14 5.81
N THR A 34 -25.33 6.47 6.07
CA THR A 34 -24.80 7.84 5.91
C THR A 34 -23.74 7.93 4.79
N VAL A 35 -23.57 9.12 4.22
CA VAL A 35 -22.51 9.47 3.23
C VAL A 35 -21.11 9.02 3.70
N GLN A 36 -20.89 8.99 5.01
CA GLN A 36 -19.67 8.52 5.65
C GLN A 36 -19.37 7.04 5.35
N SER A 37 -20.38 6.19 5.16
CA SER A 37 -20.20 4.78 4.82
C SER A 37 -19.67 4.57 3.39
N ILE A 38 -20.10 5.41 2.45
CA ILE A 38 -19.60 5.38 1.06
C ILE A 38 -18.13 5.75 1.05
N ILE A 39 -17.77 6.84 1.74
CA ILE A 39 -16.39 7.33 1.84
C ILE A 39 -15.49 6.30 2.53
N CYS A 40 -15.95 5.67 3.59
CA CYS A 40 -15.24 4.57 4.26
C CYS A 40 -15.00 3.37 3.35
N LYS A 41 -16.01 2.93 2.57
CA LYS A 41 -15.83 1.84 1.60
C LYS A 41 -14.80 2.18 0.53
N PHE A 42 -14.85 3.40 -0.03
CA PHE A 42 -13.85 3.84 -0.99
C PHE A 42 -12.45 3.86 -0.36
N GLY A 43 -12.30 4.41 0.85
CA GLY A 43 -11.05 4.41 1.60
C GLY A 43 -10.46 3.01 1.76
N ASN A 44 -11.26 2.03 2.20
CA ASN A 44 -10.83 0.64 2.37
C ASN A 44 -10.39 -0.02 1.05
N ILE A 45 -11.08 0.27 -0.06
CA ILE A 45 -10.68 -0.22 -1.38
C ILE A 45 -9.33 0.37 -1.78
N LEU A 46 -9.14 1.67 -1.59
CA LEU A 46 -7.89 2.37 -1.93
C LEU A 46 -6.73 1.87 -1.07
N ASP A 47 -6.94 1.71 0.24
CA ASP A 47 -5.91 1.21 1.16
C ASP A 47 -5.46 -0.22 0.84
N THR A 48 -6.37 -1.06 0.31
CA THR A 48 -6.00 -2.41 -0.16
C THR A 48 -5.30 -2.36 -1.53
N LEU A 49 -5.70 -1.43 -2.41
CA LEU A 49 -5.18 -1.33 -3.78
C LEU A 49 -3.75 -0.77 -3.82
N ILE A 50 -3.45 0.23 -3.00
CA ILE A 50 -2.13 0.90 -2.94
C ILE A 50 -0.97 -0.10 -2.73
N PRO A 51 -0.97 -0.98 -1.71
CA PRO A 51 0.13 -1.92 -1.48
C PRO A 51 0.30 -2.90 -2.64
N VAL A 52 -0.78 -3.32 -3.29
CA VAL A 52 -0.72 -4.17 -4.50
C VAL A 52 -0.02 -3.42 -5.64
N LEU A 53 -0.32 -2.13 -5.82
CA LEU A 53 0.32 -1.29 -6.83
C LEU A 53 1.82 -1.10 -6.55
N ILE A 54 2.22 -0.96 -5.29
CA ILE A 54 3.63 -0.87 -4.88
C ILE A 54 4.37 -2.16 -5.24
N VAL A 55 3.81 -3.33 -4.91
CA VAL A 55 4.41 -4.63 -5.25
C VAL A 55 4.60 -4.76 -6.76
N LEU A 56 3.57 -4.42 -7.56
CA LEU A 56 3.67 -4.45 -9.02
C LEU A 56 4.72 -3.45 -9.53
N GLY A 57 4.78 -2.25 -8.98
CA GLY A 57 5.78 -1.24 -9.31
C GLY A 57 7.22 -1.70 -9.03
N VAL A 58 7.45 -2.35 -7.88
CA VAL A 58 8.76 -2.95 -7.54
C VAL A 58 9.12 -4.06 -8.53
N VAL A 59 8.19 -4.94 -8.88
CA VAL A 59 8.43 -6.00 -9.88
C VAL A 59 8.81 -5.39 -11.24
N TYR A 60 8.09 -4.36 -11.68
CA TYR A 60 8.39 -3.66 -12.94
C TYR A 60 9.75 -2.97 -12.92
N PHE A 61 10.10 -2.35 -11.78
CA PHE A 61 11.40 -1.73 -11.57
C PHE A 61 12.54 -2.76 -11.63
N VAL A 62 12.41 -3.89 -10.91
CA VAL A 62 13.40 -4.98 -10.92
C VAL A 62 13.56 -5.56 -12.32
N TRP A 63 12.47 -5.75 -13.07
CA TRP A 63 12.54 -6.18 -14.47
C TRP A 63 13.34 -5.21 -15.34
N GLY A 64 13.15 -3.90 -15.16
CA GLY A 64 13.92 -2.87 -15.85
C GLY A 64 15.42 -2.94 -15.54
N VAL A 65 15.78 -3.16 -14.28
CA VAL A 65 17.17 -3.31 -13.83
C VAL A 65 17.81 -4.57 -14.42
N VAL A 66 17.12 -5.71 -14.35
CA VAL A 66 17.59 -6.99 -14.91
C VAL A 66 17.83 -6.84 -16.41
N GLN A 67 16.89 -6.22 -17.14
CA GLN A 67 17.05 -5.96 -18.57
C GLN A 67 18.23 -5.01 -18.86
N TYR A 68 18.45 -3.99 -18.04
CA TYR A 68 19.56 -3.06 -18.19
C TYR A 68 20.93 -3.73 -17.97
N VAL A 69 21.04 -4.61 -16.99
CA VAL A 69 22.30 -5.29 -16.62
C VAL A 69 22.68 -6.38 -17.61
N ILE A 70 21.72 -7.16 -18.10
CA ILE A 70 21.98 -8.30 -19.00
C ILE A 70 22.20 -7.83 -20.46
N SER A 71 21.72 -6.65 -20.83
CA SER A 71 21.84 -6.14 -22.20
C SER A 71 23.26 -5.67 -22.52
N SER A 72 23.90 -6.30 -23.50
CA SER A 72 25.17 -5.86 -24.11
C SER A 72 24.97 -4.85 -25.25
N GLU A 73 23.80 -4.88 -25.90
CA GLU A 73 23.41 -4.01 -27.01
C GLU A 73 23.01 -2.61 -26.51
N GLU A 74 23.47 -1.56 -27.18
CA GLU A 74 23.26 -0.17 -26.78
C GLU A 74 21.77 0.23 -26.79
N GLU A 75 21.00 -0.25 -27.78
CA GLU A 75 19.56 -0.04 -27.85
C GLU A 75 18.78 -0.71 -26.72
N ALA A 76 19.19 -1.93 -26.33
CA ALA A 76 18.54 -2.69 -25.27
C ALA A 76 18.83 -2.07 -23.88
N LYS A 77 20.04 -1.51 -23.70
CA LYS A 77 20.38 -0.68 -22.53
C LYS A 77 19.52 0.57 -22.42
N GLN A 78 19.28 1.28 -23.52
CA GLN A 78 18.40 2.46 -23.51
C GLN A 78 16.96 2.08 -23.11
N LYS A 79 16.43 0.98 -23.66
CA LYS A 79 15.10 0.47 -23.28
C LYS A 79 15.01 0.02 -21.82
N GLY A 80 16.05 -0.62 -21.27
CA GLY A 80 16.13 -1.00 -19.86
C GLY A 80 16.17 0.21 -18.93
N LYS A 81 16.96 1.23 -19.27
CA LYS A 81 17.06 2.49 -18.53
C LYS A 81 15.71 3.23 -18.49
N MET A 82 15.00 3.29 -19.62
CA MET A 82 13.67 3.92 -19.66
C MET A 82 12.68 3.19 -18.75
N ARG A 83 12.64 1.85 -18.78
CA ARG A 83 11.79 1.06 -17.86
C ARG A 83 12.12 1.29 -16.39
N MET A 84 13.40 1.38 -16.05
CA MET A 84 13.85 1.69 -14.69
C MET A 84 13.35 3.07 -14.23
N ILE A 85 13.47 4.09 -15.08
CA ILE A 85 13.02 5.45 -14.79
C ILE A 85 11.50 5.49 -14.57
N TYR A 86 10.70 4.86 -15.44
CA TYR A 86 9.26 4.78 -15.26
C TYR A 86 8.86 4.03 -13.98
N GLY A 87 9.58 2.98 -13.62
CA GLY A 87 9.39 2.26 -12.36
C GLY A 87 9.65 3.16 -11.14
N ILE A 88 10.75 3.93 -11.13
CA ILE A 88 11.07 4.88 -10.05
C ILE A 88 10.01 5.96 -9.95
N ILE A 89 9.62 6.56 -11.08
CA ILE A 89 8.61 7.63 -11.09
C ILE A 89 7.30 7.12 -10.49
N GLY A 90 6.86 5.92 -10.86
CA GLY A 90 5.66 5.30 -10.29
C GLY A 90 5.73 5.13 -8.78
N LEU A 91 6.87 4.62 -8.27
CA LEU A 91 7.07 4.44 -6.82
C LEU A 91 7.11 5.78 -6.07
N VAL A 92 7.81 6.78 -6.62
CA VAL A 92 7.92 8.11 -6.00
C VAL A 92 6.56 8.78 -5.92
N VAL A 93 5.71 8.68 -6.95
CA VAL A 93 4.37 9.28 -6.93
C VAL A 93 3.49 8.65 -5.84
N ILE A 94 3.50 7.32 -5.71
CA ILE A 94 2.70 6.63 -4.69
C ILE A 94 3.15 7.06 -3.28
N VAL A 95 4.46 7.06 -3.03
CA VAL A 95 5.02 7.44 -1.72
C VAL A 95 4.80 8.93 -1.43
N ALA A 96 4.96 9.80 -2.42
CA ALA A 96 4.76 11.25 -2.26
C ALA A 96 3.31 11.58 -1.93
N MET A 97 2.34 10.91 -2.58
CA MET A 97 0.92 11.12 -2.29
C MET A 97 0.57 10.71 -0.86
N TRP A 98 1.06 9.55 -0.40
CA TRP A 98 0.84 9.08 0.97
C TRP A 98 1.57 9.94 2.01
N GLY A 99 2.78 10.39 1.70
CA GLY A 99 3.54 11.33 2.53
C GLY A 99 2.80 12.65 2.71
N LEU A 100 2.25 13.20 1.62
CA LEU A 100 1.45 14.42 1.66
C LEU A 100 0.18 14.24 2.48
N VAL A 101 -0.56 13.14 2.27
CA VAL A 101 -1.74 12.81 3.08
C VAL A 101 -1.37 12.73 4.57
N GLY A 102 -0.25 12.09 4.91
CA GLY A 102 0.23 12.03 6.29
C GLY A 102 0.55 13.40 6.90
N ILE A 103 1.14 14.30 6.12
CA ILE A 103 1.41 15.69 6.56
C ILE A 103 0.10 16.43 6.81
N VAL A 104 -0.88 16.30 5.91
CA VAL A 104 -2.20 16.94 6.07
C VAL A 104 -2.88 16.43 7.33
N LYS A 105 -2.93 15.10 7.53
CA LYS A 105 -3.53 14.51 8.73
C LYS A 105 -2.90 15.02 10.02
N ARG A 106 -1.57 15.13 10.08
CA ARG A 106 -0.86 15.66 11.26
C ARG A 106 -1.05 17.16 11.45
N THR A 107 -1.08 17.92 10.37
CA THR A 107 -1.25 19.38 10.41
C THR A 107 -2.63 19.77 10.93
N PHE A 108 -3.66 19.02 10.54
CA PHE A 108 -5.05 19.25 10.96
C PHE A 108 -5.48 18.36 12.13
N ASP A 109 -4.56 17.60 12.72
CA ASP A 109 -4.78 16.73 13.87
C ASP A 109 -5.94 15.72 13.69
N LEU A 110 -6.03 15.16 12.49
CA LEU A 110 -7.11 14.27 12.05
C LEU A 110 -6.91 12.81 12.47
N ASP A 111 -5.78 12.47 13.11
CA ASP A 111 -5.48 11.11 13.59
C ASP A 111 -5.97 10.91 15.06
N GLN A 112 -6.69 11.86 15.66
CA GLN A 112 -7.23 11.69 17.02
C GLN A 112 -8.42 10.70 17.06
N PRO A 113 -8.42 9.72 17.99
CA PRO A 113 -9.58 8.88 18.24
C PRO A 113 -10.66 9.74 18.93
N THR A 114 -11.60 10.26 18.15
CA THR A 114 -12.75 10.97 18.70
C THR A 114 -13.65 9.95 19.39
N ASN A 115 -13.48 9.78 20.70
CA ASN A 115 -14.46 9.11 21.55
C ASN A 115 -15.69 10.01 21.65
N ILE A 116 -16.53 9.95 20.62
CA ILE A 116 -17.81 10.65 20.60
C ILE A 116 -18.76 9.89 21.52
N SER A 117 -18.69 10.18 22.82
CA SER A 117 -19.71 9.78 23.79
C SER A 117 -20.96 10.60 23.52
N ILE A 118 -21.81 10.09 22.62
CA ILE A 118 -23.13 10.66 22.40
C ILE A 118 -23.98 10.38 23.65
N PRO A 119 -24.51 11.42 24.31
CA PRO A 119 -25.31 11.23 25.52
C PRO A 119 -26.59 10.48 25.17
N THR A 120 -26.77 9.30 25.76
CA THR A 120 -27.99 8.51 25.63
C THR A 120 -29.07 9.11 26.52
N VAL A 121 -30.23 9.43 25.94
CA VAL A 121 -31.40 9.80 26.73
C VAL A 121 -32.00 8.55 27.37
N PRO A 122 -32.28 8.56 28.69
CA PRO A 122 -32.96 7.45 29.34
C PRO A 122 -34.40 7.37 28.83
N PHE A 123 -34.80 6.17 28.41
CA PHE A 123 -36.19 5.80 28.17
C PHE A 123 -36.91 5.47 29.47
#